data_AF-A0A172TUG2-F1
#
_entry.id   AF-A0A172TUG2-F1
#
_cell.length_a   1.000
_cell.length_b   1.000
_cell.length_c   1.000
_cell.angle_alpha   90.00
_cell.angle_beta   90.00
_cell.angle_gamma   90.00
#
_symmetry.space_group_name_H-M   'P 1'
#
loop_
_entity.id
_entity.type
_entity.pdbx_description
1 polymer ?
#
loop_
_entity_poly.entity_id
_entity_poly.type
_entity_poly.pdbx_seq_one_letter_code
_entity_poly.pdbx_strand_id
1 'polypeptide(L)'
;MKNKPNPFSITSHIIEERLQNIDNELKVLDRSAEKSFLTVYNQIKYAIRAIDKQHAKTMSVVMSALAEYEPGVVQAFADHTIVHQMLGQKLLEKTEALLLHSSEKATATAALIHQFNKYSTVIHENINREEVTLRPLLLRYYDEQEMALMQVQIEQVLSSKNLQTLVPEPMVA
;
A
#
# COMPACT_ATOMS: atom_id res chain seq x y z
N MET A 1 12.26 18.47 -21.60
CA MET A 1 12.30 16.98 -21.63
C MET A 1 10.86 16.53 -21.63
N LYS A 2 10.41 15.72 -22.60
CA LYS A 2 9.08 15.10 -22.51
C LYS A 2 9.03 14.30 -21.21
N ASN A 3 7.92 14.39 -20.47
CA ASN A 3 7.73 13.59 -19.26
C ASN A 3 7.72 12.11 -19.66
N LYS A 4 8.88 11.46 -19.60
CA LYS A 4 8.98 10.01 -19.80
C LYS A 4 7.97 9.33 -18.86
N PRO A 5 7.25 8.28 -19.32
CA PRO A 5 6.30 7.53 -18.52
C PRO A 5 6.88 7.14 -17.17
N ASN A 6 6.04 7.11 -16.14
CA ASN A 6 6.43 6.73 -14.79
C ASN A 6 5.75 5.41 -14.41
N PRO A 7 6.49 4.28 -14.41
CA PRO A 7 5.96 2.96 -14.07
C PRO A 7 5.30 2.89 -12.68
N PHE A 8 5.73 3.72 -11.73
CA PHE A 8 5.18 3.72 -10.36
C PHE A 8 3.86 4.50 -10.26
N SER A 9 3.62 5.47 -11.14
CA SER A 9 2.55 6.48 -11.00
C SER A 9 1.17 5.90 -10.72
N ILE A 10 0.83 4.79 -11.36
CA ILE A 10 -0.48 4.13 -11.22
C ILE A 10 -0.60 3.44 -9.86
N THR A 11 0.48 2.81 -9.42
CA THR A 11 0.50 2.14 -8.12
C THR A 11 0.41 3.18 -7.00
N SER A 12 1.21 4.24 -7.08
CA SER A 12 1.20 5.35 -6.14
C SER A 12 -0.18 6.00 -6.07
N HIS A 13 -0.81 6.29 -7.20
CA HIS A 13 -2.14 6.87 -7.25
C HIS A 13 -3.20 6.00 -6.55
N ILE A 14 -3.21 4.69 -6.83
CA ILE A 14 -4.15 3.76 -6.19
C ILE A 14 -3.91 3.66 -4.68
N ILE A 15 -2.65 3.64 -4.25
CA ILE A 15 -2.30 3.58 -2.83
C ILE A 15 -2.73 4.87 -2.12
N GLU A 16 -2.43 6.04 -2.69
CA GLU A 16 -2.81 7.36 -2.16
C GLU A 16 -4.32 7.50 -2.02
N GLU A 17 -5.09 7.10 -3.05
CA GLU A 17 -6.55 7.14 -3.01
C GLU A 17 -7.10 6.27 -1.86
N ARG A 18 -6.54 5.07 -1.67
CA ARG A 18 -6.93 4.18 -0.57
C ARG A 18 -6.61 4.77 0.80
N LEU A 19 -5.42 5.32 0.97
CA LEU A 19 -5.03 5.97 2.23
C LEU A 19 -5.93 7.17 2.52
N GLN A 20 -6.23 8.00 1.52
CA GLN A 20 -7.09 9.17 1.67
C GLN A 20 -8.53 8.79 2.04
N ASN A 21 -9.08 7.73 1.43
CA ASN A 21 -10.42 7.24 1.74
C ASN A 21 -10.51 6.80 3.22
N ILE A 22 -9.50 6.09 3.72
CA ILE A 22 -9.47 5.67 5.13
C ILE A 22 -9.29 6.86 6.06
N ASP A 23 -8.42 7.81 5.72
CA ASP A 23 -8.23 9.03 6.51
C ASP A 23 -9.54 9.82 6.66
N ASN A 24 -10.34 9.89 5.58
CA ASN A 24 -11.66 10.51 5.61
C ASN A 24 -12.63 9.76 6.55
N GLU A 25 -12.67 8.43 6.47
CA GLU A 25 -13.50 7.58 7.35
C GLU A 25 -13.08 7.72 8.83
N LEU A 26 -11.78 7.78 9.11
CA LEU A 26 -11.25 7.96 10.47
C LEU A 26 -11.59 9.34 11.06
N LYS A 27 -11.70 10.39 10.23
CA LYS A 27 -12.09 11.74 10.69
C LYS A 27 -13.56 11.84 11.10
N VAL A 28 -14.44 11.07 10.46
CA VAL A 28 -15.88 11.06 10.73
C VAL A 28 -16.31 9.96 11.70
N LEU A 29 -15.36 9.11 12.12
CA LEU A 29 -15.60 8.03 13.06
C LEU A 29 -16.06 8.57 14.43
N ASP A 30 -17.36 8.54 14.67
CA ASP A 30 -17.95 8.88 15.96
C ASP A 30 -17.45 7.88 17.02
N ARG A 31 -16.84 8.41 18.09
CA ARG A 31 -16.25 7.64 19.19
C ARG A 31 -17.30 6.86 20.00
N SER A 32 -18.59 7.10 19.75
CA SER A 32 -19.71 6.49 20.51
C SER A 32 -20.32 5.23 19.86
N ALA A 33 -20.14 4.99 18.55
CA ALA A 33 -20.80 3.90 17.83
C ALA A 33 -19.87 2.70 17.55
N GLU A 34 -20.17 1.54 18.11
CA GLU A 34 -19.35 0.32 17.97
C GLU A 34 -19.34 -0.25 16.55
N LYS A 35 -20.46 -0.11 15.84
CA LYS A 35 -20.64 -0.61 14.47
C LYS A 35 -19.81 0.17 13.44
N SER A 36 -19.51 1.46 13.70
CA SER A 36 -18.62 2.25 12.85
C SER A 36 -17.15 1.87 13.05
N PHE A 37 -16.74 1.53 14.28
CA PHE A 37 -15.35 1.16 14.59
C PHE A 37 -14.90 -0.13 13.89
N LEU A 38 -15.67 -1.21 14.02
CA LEU A 38 -15.35 -2.50 13.40
C LEU A 38 -15.33 -2.39 11.86
N THR A 39 -16.24 -1.58 11.30
CA THR A 39 -16.30 -1.33 9.85
C THR A 39 -15.02 -0.64 9.36
N VAL A 40 -14.60 0.45 10.01
CA VAL A 40 -13.38 1.19 9.64
C VAL A 40 -12.13 0.34 9.86
N TYR A 41 -12.08 -0.47 10.93
CA TYR A 41 -11.01 -1.45 11.10
C TYR A 41 -10.92 -2.44 9.94
N ASN A 42 -12.04 -3.02 9.53
CA ASN A 42 -12.06 -3.97 8.42
C ASN A 42 -11.65 -3.30 7.10
N GLN A 43 -12.04 -2.05 6.87
CA GLN A 43 -11.59 -1.25 5.73
C GLN A 43 -10.07 -1.04 5.75
N ILE A 44 -9.49 -0.70 6.91
CA ILE A 44 -8.04 -0.56 7.10
C ILE A 44 -7.33 -1.88 6.82
N LYS A 45 -7.81 -2.98 7.42
CA LYS A 45 -7.26 -4.32 7.22
C LYS A 45 -7.27 -4.74 5.76
N TYR A 46 -8.38 -4.49 5.08
CA TYR A 46 -8.49 -4.75 3.66
C TYR A 46 -7.54 -3.90 2.82
N ALA A 47 -7.47 -2.61 3.11
CA ALA A 47 -6.62 -1.69 2.37
C ALA A 47 -5.14 -2.00 2.52
N ILE A 48 -4.65 -2.34 3.72
CA ILE A 48 -3.25 -2.75 3.94
C ILE A 48 -2.92 -3.96 3.06
N ARG A 49 -3.74 -5.00 3.10
CA ARG A 49 -3.56 -6.20 2.26
C ARG A 49 -3.60 -5.87 0.76
N ALA A 50 -4.47 -4.96 0.35
CA ALA A 50 -4.58 -4.53 -1.04
C ALA A 50 -3.32 -3.76 -1.47
N ILE A 51 -2.84 -2.83 -0.65
CA ILE A 51 -1.62 -2.05 -0.86
C ILE A 51 -0.42 -2.99 -0.99
N ASP A 52 -0.22 -3.92 -0.05
CA ASP A 52 0.88 -4.89 -0.09
C ASP A 52 0.86 -5.73 -1.38
N LYS A 53 -0.33 -6.20 -1.78
CA LYS A 53 -0.51 -7.00 -3.00
C LYS A 53 -0.24 -6.19 -4.27
N GLN A 54 -0.71 -4.95 -4.31
CA GLN A 54 -0.51 -4.05 -5.46
C GLN A 54 0.96 -3.69 -5.59
N HIS A 55 1.59 -3.32 -4.49
CA HIS A 55 3.02 -3.02 -4.42
C HIS A 55 3.87 -4.20 -4.86
N ALA A 56 3.60 -5.42 -4.35
CA ALA A 56 4.33 -6.62 -4.73
C ALA A 56 4.24 -6.92 -6.24
N LYS A 57 3.07 -6.71 -6.86
CA LYS A 57 2.89 -6.88 -8.30
C LYS A 57 3.71 -5.88 -9.10
N THR A 58 3.68 -4.61 -8.70
CA THR A 58 4.47 -3.55 -9.34
C THR A 58 5.97 -3.82 -9.21
N MET A 59 6.43 -4.16 -8.01
CA MET A 59 7.83 -4.53 -7.77
C MET A 59 8.24 -5.77 -8.56
N SER A 60 7.36 -6.76 -8.76
CA SER A 60 7.69 -7.93 -9.58
C SER A 60 8.08 -7.55 -11.00
N VAL A 61 7.45 -6.52 -11.57
CA VAL A 61 7.77 -6.03 -12.92
C VAL A 61 9.08 -5.23 -12.89
N VAL A 62 9.20 -4.22 -12.01
CA VAL A 62 10.39 -3.34 -12.07
C VAL A 62 11.66 -4.02 -11.57
N MET A 63 11.56 -4.92 -10.58
CA MET A 63 12.72 -5.67 -10.09
C MET A 63 13.22 -6.65 -11.14
N SER A 64 12.32 -7.30 -11.88
CA SER A 64 12.70 -8.17 -13.00
C SER A 64 13.42 -7.38 -14.10
N ALA A 65 12.96 -6.16 -14.38
CA ALA A 65 13.60 -5.27 -15.34
C ALA A 65 15.02 -4.84 -14.87
N LEU A 66 15.17 -4.47 -13.60
CA LEU A 66 16.45 -4.00 -13.06
C LEU A 66 17.43 -5.12 -12.71
N ALA A 67 16.99 -6.37 -12.56
CA ALA A 67 17.84 -7.47 -12.10
C ALA A 67 19.06 -7.74 -12.99
N GLU A 68 18.93 -7.50 -14.29
CA GLU A 68 20.03 -7.69 -15.25
C GLU A 68 21.11 -6.61 -15.11
N TYR A 69 20.74 -5.39 -14.74
CA TYR A 69 21.63 -4.23 -14.72
C TYR A 69 22.15 -3.89 -13.32
N GLU A 70 21.30 -4.02 -12.31
CA GLU A 70 21.54 -3.52 -10.94
C GLU A 70 21.14 -4.56 -9.87
N PRO A 71 21.67 -5.80 -9.91
CA PRO A 71 21.26 -6.87 -9.01
C PRO A 71 21.47 -6.53 -7.52
N GLY A 72 22.50 -5.74 -7.20
CA GLY A 72 22.74 -5.26 -5.83
C GLY A 72 21.67 -4.29 -5.33
N VAL A 73 21.13 -3.44 -6.21
CA VAL A 73 20.03 -2.52 -5.86
C VAL A 73 18.74 -3.31 -5.65
N VAL A 74 18.47 -4.30 -6.52
CA VAL A 74 17.31 -5.18 -6.40
C VAL A 74 17.32 -5.92 -5.06
N GLN A 75 18.46 -6.49 -4.64
CA GLN A 75 18.58 -7.17 -3.35
C GLN A 75 18.31 -6.21 -2.17
N ALA A 76 18.93 -5.03 -2.18
CA ALA A 76 18.74 -4.04 -1.12
C ALA A 76 17.27 -3.57 -1.00
N PHE A 77 16.56 -3.46 -2.13
CA PHE A 77 15.13 -3.12 -2.15
C PHE A 77 14.25 -4.27 -1.66
N ALA A 78 14.57 -5.52 -2.01
CA ALA A 78 13.86 -6.70 -1.53
C ALA A 78 13.93 -6.79 0.01
N ASP A 79 15.12 -6.60 0.58
CA ASP A 79 15.32 -6.60 2.03
C ASP A 79 14.53 -5.48 2.71
N HIS A 80 14.45 -4.30 2.09
CA HIS A 80 13.65 -3.19 2.61
C HIS A 80 12.14 -3.44 2.52
N THR A 81 11.68 -4.11 1.47
CA THR A 81 10.25 -4.41 1.26
C THR A 81 9.72 -5.33 2.36
N ILE A 82 10.55 -6.27 2.83
CA ILE A 82 10.26 -7.11 3.99
C ILE A 82 10.02 -6.26 5.25
N VAL A 83 10.84 -5.23 5.49
CA VAL A 83 10.71 -4.36 6.66
C VAL A 83 9.37 -3.62 6.66
N HIS A 84 8.95 -3.10 5.51
CA HIS A 84 7.66 -2.42 5.39
C HIS A 84 6.47 -3.37 5.60
N GLN A 85 6.49 -4.55 4.97
CA GLN A 85 5.43 -5.56 5.14
C GLN A 85 5.29 -5.98 6.62
N MET A 86 6.41 -6.14 7.32
CA MET A 86 6.41 -6.42 8.76
C MET A 86 5.78 -5.29 9.59
N LEU A 87 5.95 -4.02 9.19
CA LEU A 87 5.32 -2.88 9.86
C LEU A 87 3.80 -2.85 9.63
N GLY A 88 3.35 -3.11 8.40
CA GLY A 88 1.91 -3.25 8.07
C GLY A 88 1.25 -4.39 8.86
N GLN A 89 1.93 -5.54 8.93
CA GLN A 89 1.46 -6.69 9.73
C GLN A 89 1.42 -6.37 11.24
N LYS A 90 2.46 -5.72 11.77
CA LYS A 90 2.51 -5.30 13.18
C LYS A 90 1.44 -4.26 13.53
N LEU A 91 1.07 -3.39 12.58
CA LEU A 91 -0.07 -2.48 12.70
C LEU A 91 -1.36 -3.29 12.88
N LEU A 92 -1.61 -4.29 12.02
CA LEU A 92 -2.80 -5.12 12.10
C LEU A 92 -2.90 -5.85 13.44
N GLU A 93 -1.82 -6.51 13.87
CA GLU A 93 -1.77 -7.26 15.12
C GLU A 93 -2.05 -6.39 16.35
N LYS A 94 -1.42 -5.20 16.42
CA LYS A 94 -1.66 -4.26 17.52
C LYS A 94 -3.09 -3.76 17.55
N THR A 95 -3.68 -3.54 16.39
CA THR A 95 -5.04 -3.03 16.26
C THR A 95 -6.07 -4.11 16.62
N GLU A 96 -5.83 -5.35 16.21
CA GLU A 96 -6.66 -6.52 16.55
C GLU A 96 -6.64 -6.80 18.06
N ALA A 97 -5.49 -6.68 18.71
CA ALA A 97 -5.37 -6.81 20.16
C ALA A 97 -6.15 -5.72 20.93
N LEU A 98 -6.16 -4.48 20.41
CA LEU A 98 -6.92 -3.37 21.01
C LEU A 98 -8.44 -3.56 20.85
N LEU A 99 -8.87 -4.16 19.75
CA LEU A 99 -10.27 -4.54 19.51
C LEU A 99 -10.78 -5.59 20.48
N LEU A 100 -9.98 -6.63 20.73
CA LEU A 100 -10.38 -7.78 21.55
C LEU A 100 -10.41 -7.48 23.06
N HIS A 101 -9.65 -6.49 23.51
CA HIS A 101 -9.38 -6.29 24.94
C HIS A 101 -9.72 -4.90 25.49
N SER A 102 -10.12 -3.92 24.65
CA SER A 102 -10.45 -2.58 25.13
C SER A 102 -11.92 -2.49 25.58
N SER A 103 -12.16 -2.36 26.87
CA SER A 103 -13.45 -1.91 27.41
C SER A 103 -13.76 -0.43 27.11
N GLU A 104 -12.75 0.34 26.64
CA GLU A 104 -12.85 1.77 26.36
C GLU A 104 -12.71 2.06 24.86
N LYS A 105 -13.85 2.25 24.20
CA LYS A 105 -13.93 2.48 22.74
C LYS A 105 -13.13 3.72 22.28
N ALA A 106 -13.13 4.80 23.07
CA ALA A 106 -12.39 6.02 22.74
C ALA A 106 -10.87 5.79 22.70
N THR A 107 -10.33 4.97 23.61
CA THR A 107 -8.92 4.61 23.68
C THR A 107 -8.51 3.72 22.50
N ALA A 108 -9.37 2.77 22.12
CA ALA A 108 -9.16 1.94 20.93
C ALA A 108 -9.18 2.77 19.62
N THR A 109 -10.11 3.72 19.50
CA THR A 109 -10.20 4.63 18.35
C THR A 109 -8.98 5.53 18.22
N ALA A 110 -8.52 6.14 19.31
CA ALA A 110 -7.31 6.97 19.29
C ALA A 110 -6.07 6.16 18.89
N ALA A 111 -5.95 4.93 19.39
CA ALA A 111 -4.87 4.03 19.04
C ALA A 111 -4.94 3.59 17.56
N LEU A 112 -6.13 3.28 17.03
CA LEU A 112 -6.31 2.96 15.61
C LEU A 112 -5.82 4.11 14.71
N ILE A 113 -6.28 5.34 14.97
CA ILE A 113 -5.90 6.54 14.21
C ILE A 113 -4.38 6.73 14.25
N HIS A 114 -3.77 6.65 15.44
CA HIS A 114 -2.33 6.80 15.62
C HIS A 114 -1.53 5.77 14.82
N GLN A 115 -1.96 4.51 14.86
CA GLN A 115 -1.24 3.43 14.18
C GLN A 115 -1.45 3.51 12.65
N PHE A 116 -2.64 3.87 12.18
CA PHE A 116 -2.89 4.14 10.76
C PHE A 116 -2.01 5.28 10.23
N ASN A 117 -1.92 6.41 10.95
CA ASN A 117 -1.08 7.53 10.56
C ASN A 117 0.39 7.13 10.40
N LYS A 118 0.91 6.33 11.34
CA LYS A 118 2.28 5.80 11.25
C LYS A 118 2.49 4.94 10.00
N TYR A 119 1.54 4.05 9.70
CA TYR A 119 1.61 3.24 8.50
C TYR A 119 1.55 4.08 7.22
N SER A 120 0.64 5.05 7.16
CA SER A 120 0.53 5.99 6.03
C SER A 120 1.85 6.74 5.79
N THR A 121 2.53 7.21 6.84
CA THR A 121 3.87 7.81 6.72
C THR A 121 4.88 6.86 6.09
N VAL A 122 4.96 5.62 6.57
CA VAL A 122 5.91 4.62 6.04
C VAL A 122 5.62 4.29 4.57
N ILE A 123 4.34 4.20 4.19
CA ILE A 123 3.95 3.99 2.80
C ILE A 123 4.42 5.14 1.90
N HIS A 124 4.20 6.39 2.31
CA HIS A 124 4.67 7.54 1.54
C HIS A 124 6.19 7.57 1.43
N GLU A 125 6.92 7.20 2.49
CA GLU A 125 8.37 7.06 2.46
C GLU A 125 8.83 6.01 1.45
N ASN A 126 8.12 4.88 1.33
CA ASN A 126 8.41 3.85 0.33
C ASN A 126 8.16 4.32 -1.10
N ILE A 127 6.99 4.93 -1.36
CA ILE A 127 6.68 5.50 -2.69
C ILE A 127 7.75 6.51 -3.08
N ASN A 128 8.13 7.39 -2.16
CA ASN A 128 9.21 8.35 -2.41
C ASN A 128 10.54 7.65 -2.68
N ARG A 129 10.88 6.58 -1.93
CA ARG A 129 12.10 5.80 -2.15
C ARG A 129 12.14 5.15 -3.54
N GLU A 130 11.02 4.63 -4.03
CA GLU A 130 10.89 4.09 -5.39
C GLU A 130 11.16 5.18 -6.44
N GLU A 131 10.56 6.36 -6.26
CA GLU A 131 10.76 7.53 -7.14
C GLU A 131 12.20 8.04 -7.17
N VAL A 132 12.87 8.11 -6.02
CA VAL A 132 14.23 8.68 -5.96
C VAL A 132 15.34 7.69 -6.24
N THR A 133 15.07 6.38 -6.15
CA THR A 133 16.12 5.36 -6.29
C THR A 133 15.92 4.46 -7.51
N LEU A 134 14.71 3.93 -7.72
CA LEU A 134 14.46 2.99 -8.82
C LEU A 134 14.19 3.72 -10.12
N ARG A 135 13.40 4.79 -10.10
CA ARG A 135 13.06 5.54 -11.31
C ARG A 135 14.29 6.08 -12.05
N PRO A 136 15.32 6.66 -11.40
CA PRO A 136 16.52 7.10 -12.11
C PRO A 136 17.27 5.96 -12.81
N LEU A 137 17.28 4.76 -12.21
CA LEU A 137 17.89 3.57 -12.83
C LEU A 137 17.08 3.13 -14.04
N LEU A 138 15.75 3.10 -13.94
CA LEU A 138 14.89 2.81 -15.08
C LEU A 138 15.10 3.82 -16.22
N LEU A 139 15.19 5.12 -15.91
CA LEU A 139 15.44 6.17 -16.90
C LEU A 139 16.84 6.08 -17.55
N ARG A 140 17.80 5.42 -16.88
CA ARG A 140 19.16 5.18 -17.37
C ARG A 140 19.20 4.03 -18.39
N TYR A 141 18.44 2.96 -18.14
CA TYR A 141 18.49 1.74 -18.94
C TYR A 141 17.38 1.63 -19.98
N TYR A 142 16.25 2.32 -19.79
CA TYR A 142 15.07 2.22 -20.65
C TYR A 142 14.69 3.54 -21.34
N ASP A 143 14.29 3.42 -22.60
CA ASP A 143 13.78 4.54 -23.39
C ASP A 143 12.31 4.87 -23.09
N GLU A 144 11.75 5.85 -23.81
CA GLU A 144 10.36 6.29 -23.59
C GLU A 144 9.33 5.19 -23.91
N GLN A 145 9.56 4.38 -24.96
CA GLN A 145 8.65 3.33 -25.38
C GLN A 145 8.73 2.14 -24.43
N GLU A 146 9.92 1.75 -24.00
CA GLU A 146 10.12 0.67 -23.05
C GLU A 146 9.51 1.01 -21.67
N MET A 147 9.66 2.27 -21.23
CA MET A 147 9.01 2.75 -20.01
C MET A 147 7.47 2.75 -20.14
N ALA A 148 6.92 3.09 -21.30
CA ALA A 148 5.48 3.00 -21.56
C ALA A 148 4.99 1.55 -21.51
N LEU A 149 5.72 0.62 -22.13
CA LEU A 149 5.41 -0.80 -22.11
C LEU A 149 5.44 -1.36 -20.68
N MET A 150 6.43 -0.96 -19.88
CA MET A 150 6.50 -1.34 -18.48
C MET A 150 5.29 -0.84 -17.68
N GLN A 151 4.87 0.41 -17.90
CA GLN A 151 3.67 0.96 -17.27
C GLN A 151 2.42 0.15 -17.64
N VAL A 152 2.25 -0.23 -18.91
CA VAL A 152 1.15 -1.08 -19.37
C VAL A 152 1.20 -2.48 -18.74
N GLN A 153 2.39 -3.08 -18.60
CA GLN A 153 2.54 -4.36 -17.91
C GLN A 153 2.11 -4.25 -16.43
N ILE A 154 2.47 -3.15 -15.76
CA ILE A 154 2.03 -2.86 -14.39
C ILE A 154 0.50 -2.75 -14.33
N GLU A 155 -0.13 -2.00 -15.23
CA GLU A 155 -1.60 -1.92 -15.33
C GLU A 155 -2.25 -3.31 -15.50
N GLN A 156 -1.66 -4.17 -16.33
CA GLN A 156 -2.18 -5.51 -16.57
C GLN A 156 -2.09 -6.41 -15.34
N VAL A 157 -0.94 -6.42 -14.65
CA VAL A 157 -0.80 -7.21 -13.42
C VAL A 157 -1.70 -6.67 -12.32
N LEU A 158 -1.91 -5.35 -12.26
CA LEU A 158 -2.84 -4.72 -11.32
C LEU A 158 -4.31 -5.00 -11.65
N SER A 159 -4.70 -5.11 -12.92
CA SER A 159 -6.09 -5.38 -13.34
C SER A 159 -6.48 -6.86 -13.40
N SER A 160 -5.51 -7.78 -13.37
CA SER A 160 -5.77 -9.23 -13.33
C SER A 160 -6.77 -9.58 -12.21
N LYS A 161 -7.86 -10.30 -12.58
CA LYS A 161 -9.15 -10.56 -11.88
C LYS A 161 -9.13 -10.97 -10.39
N ASN A 162 -7.96 -11.10 -9.76
CA ASN A 162 -7.81 -11.40 -8.34
C ASN A 162 -8.08 -10.20 -7.39
N LEU A 163 -8.80 -9.17 -7.84
CA LEU A 163 -9.11 -7.96 -7.08
C LEU A 163 -10.62 -7.63 -6.99
N GLN A 164 -11.47 -8.33 -7.75
CA GLN A 164 -12.94 -8.18 -7.63
C GLN A 164 -13.56 -9.03 -6.51
N THR A 165 -12.81 -9.90 -5.84
CA THR A 165 -13.34 -10.81 -4.81
C THR A 165 -13.11 -10.37 -3.37
N LEU A 166 -12.62 -9.16 -3.13
CA LEU A 166 -12.67 -8.58 -1.78
C LEU A 166 -13.91 -7.68 -1.69
N VAL A 167 -15.05 -8.28 -2.00
CA VAL A 167 -16.34 -7.82 -1.50
C VAL A 167 -16.29 -8.04 0.01
N PRO A 168 -16.62 -7.04 0.85
CA PRO A 168 -16.77 -7.30 2.29
C PRO A 168 -17.78 -8.44 2.45
N GLU A 169 -17.39 -9.49 3.17
CA GLU A 169 -18.33 -10.55 3.53
C GLU A 169 -19.59 -9.86 4.11
N PRO A 170 -20.80 -10.21 3.63
CA PRO A 170 -22.00 -9.64 4.19
C PRO A 170 -22.02 -10.00 5.68
N MET A 171 -22.04 -8.98 6.53
CA MET A 171 -22.24 -9.17 7.96
C MET A 171 -23.53 -9.96 8.15
N VAL A 172 -23.41 -11.21 8.58
CA VAL A 172 -24.54 -11.99 9.04
C VAL A 172 -25.16 -11.21 10.21
N ALA A 173 -26.44 -10.88 10.04
CA ALA A 173 -27.26 -10.13 10.98
C ALA A 173 -27.45 -10.87 12.31
#